data_AF-A0AAN7FJM3-F1
#
_entry.id   AF-A0AAN7FJM3-F1
#
_cell.length_a   1.000
_cell.length_b   1.000
_cell.length_c   1.000
_cell.angle_alpha   90.00
_cell.angle_beta   90.00
_cell.angle_gamma   90.00
#
_symmetry.space_group_name_H-M   'P 1'
#
loop_
_entity.id
_entity.type
_entity.pdbx_description
1 polymer ?
#
loop_
_entity_poly.entity_id
_entity_poly.type
_entity_poly.pdbx_seq_one_letter_code
_entity_poly.pdbx_strand_id
1 'polypeptide(L)'
;MQRVTYLINHKCFGFYQGNEMHIRQADLYLCEGEELSFYEILLQARQRKEIVIGYRFANAERAVINPPAKSERRRWSLKDVFVVC
;
A
#
# COMPACT_ATOMS: atom_id res chain seq x y z
N MET A 1 -13.61 11.07 4.18
CA MET A 1 -13.41 10.14 3.05
C MET A 1 -12.78 10.80 1.81
N GLN A 2 -13.05 12.07 1.47
CA GLN A 2 -12.49 12.73 0.26
C GLN A 2 -11.02 13.22 0.35
N ARG A 3 -10.52 13.56 1.55
CA ARG A 3 -9.14 14.11 1.73
C ARG A 3 -8.01 13.15 1.34
N VAL A 4 -8.20 11.84 1.55
CA VAL A 4 -7.16 10.82 1.27
C VAL A 4 -7.04 10.57 -0.23
N THR A 5 -8.16 10.48 -0.94
CA THR A 5 -8.19 10.37 -2.42
C THR A 5 -7.55 11.59 -3.09
N TYR A 6 -7.80 12.78 -2.55
CA TYR A 6 -7.17 14.02 -3.04
C TYR A 6 -5.64 13.99 -2.87
N LEU A 7 -5.13 13.51 -1.73
CA LEU A 7 -3.69 13.37 -1.49
C LEU A 7 -3.03 12.32 -2.40
N ILE A 8 -3.72 11.23 -2.73
CA ILE A 8 -3.21 10.19 -3.64
C ILE A 8 -3.11 10.73 -5.07
N ASN A 9 -4.16 11.41 -5.56
CA ASN A 9 -4.17 11.97 -6.91
C ASN A 9 -3.25 13.20 -7.05
N HIS A 10 -3.15 14.06 -6.04
CA HIS A 10 -2.39 15.30 -6.16
C HIS A 10 -0.89 15.16 -5.77
N LYS A 11 -0.50 14.12 -5.01
CA LYS A 11 0.92 13.84 -4.68
C LYS A 11 1.57 12.70 -5.47
N CYS A 12 0.87 11.63 -5.86
CA CYS A 12 1.51 10.55 -6.66
C CYS A 12 1.33 10.71 -8.18
N PHE A 13 0.35 11.47 -8.67
CA PHE A 13 0.17 11.75 -10.12
C PHE A 13 0.59 13.17 -10.53
N GLY A 14 1.13 13.96 -9.61
CA GLY A 14 1.37 15.40 -9.77
C GLY A 14 2.69 15.81 -10.44
N PHE A 15 3.56 14.90 -10.85
CA PHE A 15 4.79 15.26 -11.57
C PHE A 15 5.10 14.21 -12.64
N TYR A 16 5.09 14.63 -13.90
CA TYR A 16 5.69 13.93 -15.04
C TYR A 16 7.25 13.87 -14.94
N GLN A 17 7.77 13.78 -13.72
CA GLN A 17 9.17 13.56 -13.35
C GLN A 17 9.22 12.66 -12.09
N GLY A 18 9.29 11.34 -12.31
CA GLY A 18 10.13 10.46 -11.48
C GLY A 18 9.69 10.08 -10.07
N ASN A 19 8.43 9.71 -9.82
CA ASN A 19 8.16 8.80 -8.69
C ASN A 19 8.30 7.36 -9.19
N GLU A 20 9.43 6.73 -8.88
CA GLU A 20 9.67 5.32 -9.18
C GLU A 20 8.77 4.44 -8.32
N MET A 21 8.21 3.40 -8.94
CA MET A 21 7.45 2.40 -8.20
C MET A 21 8.41 1.36 -7.64
N HIS A 22 8.23 1.04 -6.35
CA HIS A 22 9.00 -0.01 -5.70
C HIS A 22 8.09 -1.11 -5.15
N ILE A 23 8.61 -2.34 -5.12
CA ILE A 23 8.01 -3.45 -4.39
C ILE A 23 8.73 -3.54 -3.04
N ARG A 24 7.95 -3.55 -1.96
CA ARG A 24 8.42 -3.57 -0.58
C ARG A 24 7.90 -4.81 0.13
N GLN A 25 8.76 -5.42 0.95
CA GLN A 25 8.39 -6.54 1.81
C GLN A 25 7.43 -6.08 2.91
N ALA A 26 6.54 -6.96 3.35
CA ALA A 26 5.51 -6.63 4.34
C ALA A 26 6.08 -6.35 5.74
N ASP A 27 7.22 -6.93 6.09
CA ASP A 27 7.92 -6.74 7.37
C ASP A 27 8.27 -5.28 7.69
N LEU A 28 8.32 -4.41 6.67
CA LEU A 28 8.49 -2.97 6.85
C LEU A 28 7.27 -2.26 7.42
N TYR A 29 6.08 -2.87 7.38
CA TYR A 29 4.81 -2.23 7.70
C TYR A 29 3.95 -2.97 8.72
N LEU A 30 4.19 -4.27 8.93
CA LEU A 30 3.36 -5.13 9.77
C LEU A 30 4.14 -6.33 10.34
N CYS A 31 3.59 -6.97 11.36
CA CYS A 31 4.07 -8.27 11.88
C CYS A 31 3.32 -9.46 11.24
N GLU A 32 3.92 -10.65 11.23
CA GLU A 32 3.29 -11.87 10.69
C GLU A 32 1.92 -12.12 11.32
N GLY A 33 0.90 -12.31 10.47
CA GLY A 33 -0.45 -12.62 10.92
C GLY A 33 -1.25 -11.43 11.42
N GLU A 34 -0.75 -10.19 11.33
CA GLU A 34 -1.51 -9.01 11.71
C GLU A 34 -2.73 -8.81 10.81
N GLU A 35 -3.85 -8.42 11.44
CA GLU A 35 -5.08 -8.09 10.73
C GLU A 35 -5.19 -6.58 10.55
N LEU A 36 -4.86 -6.08 9.36
CA LEU A 36 -4.86 -4.66 9.04
C LEU A 36 -5.64 -4.39 7.76
N SER A 37 -6.29 -3.23 7.71
CA SER A 37 -6.88 -2.70 6.49
C SER A 37 -5.81 -2.06 5.61
N PHE A 38 -6.11 -1.90 4.32
CA PHE A 38 -5.21 -1.21 3.40
C PHE A 38 -4.92 0.25 3.85
N TYR A 39 -5.88 0.92 4.49
CA TYR A 39 -5.65 2.25 5.05
C TYR A 39 -4.67 2.25 6.22
N GLU A 40 -4.73 1.26 7.11
CA GLU A 40 -3.77 1.14 8.21
C GLU A 40 -2.35 0.89 7.69
N ILE A 41 -2.19 0.03 6.67
CA ILE A 41 -0.91 -0.16 5.98
C ILE A 41 -0.41 1.14 5.34
N LEU A 42 -1.30 1.88 4.67
CA LEU A 42 -0.96 3.18 4.09
C LEU A 42 -0.47 4.15 5.17
N LEU A 43 -1.07 4.17 6.36
CA LEU A 43 -0.63 5.01 7.47
C LEU A 43 0.77 4.62 7.98
N GLN A 44 1.09 3.32 8.03
CA GLN A 44 2.44 2.86 8.39
C GLN A 44 3.47 3.29 7.33
N ALA A 45 3.17 3.09 6.04
CA ALA A 45 4.03 3.52 4.95
C ALA A 45 4.29 5.04 4.94
N ARG A 46 3.29 5.84 5.32
CA ARG A 46 3.43 7.30 5.44
C ARG A 46 4.47 7.73 6.47
N GLN A 47 4.66 6.97 7.56
CA GLN A 47 5.74 7.23 8.53
C GLN A 47 7.11 7.10 7.87
N ARG A 48 7.20 6.31 6.80
CA ARG A 48 8.41 6.09 5.99
C ARG A 48 8.47 6.97 4.75
N LYS A 49 7.57 7.95 4.62
CA LYS A 49 7.40 8.84 3.44
C LYS A 49 7.03 8.09 2.15
N GLU A 50 6.44 6.90 2.29
CA GLU A 50 5.95 6.07 1.18
C GLU A 50 4.40 6.13 1.10
N ILE A 51 3.87 5.88 -0.10
CA ILE A 51 2.47 5.81 -0.45
C ILE A 51 2.21 4.42 -1.01
N VAL A 52 1.56 3.58 -0.22
CA VAL A 52 1.10 2.27 -0.72
C VAL A 52 -0.04 2.48 -1.70
N ILE A 53 0.15 2.00 -2.93
CA ILE A 53 -0.83 2.07 -4.03
C ILE A 53 -1.43 0.71 -4.38
N GLY A 54 -0.85 -0.38 -3.87
CA GLY A 54 -1.33 -1.73 -4.09
C GLY A 54 -0.56 -2.77 -3.29
N TYR A 55 -0.88 -4.05 -3.52
CA TYR A 55 -0.22 -5.19 -2.89
C TYR A 55 -0.29 -6.43 -3.77
N ARG A 56 0.50 -7.44 -3.47
CA ARG A 56 0.38 -8.79 -4.02
C ARG A 56 0.51 -9.79 -2.89
N PHE A 57 -0.44 -10.71 -2.78
CA PHE A 57 -0.35 -11.81 -1.83
C PHE A 57 0.77 -12.78 -2.22
N ALA A 58 1.35 -13.45 -1.23
CA ALA A 58 2.43 -14.41 -1.41
C ALA A 58 2.11 -15.51 -2.44
N ASN A 59 0.85 -15.93 -2.49
CA ASN A 59 0.34 -16.98 -3.39
C ASN A 59 -0.38 -16.43 -4.64
N ALA A 60 -0.34 -15.11 -4.88
CA ALA A 60 -0.97 -14.49 -6.02
C ALA A 60 0.06 -14.17 -7.12
N GLU A 61 -0.28 -14.48 -8.36
CA GLU A 61 0.56 -14.16 -9.52
C GLU A 61 0.58 -12.65 -9.82
N ARG A 62 -0.54 -11.96 -9.56
CA ARG A 62 -0.75 -10.56 -9.97
C ARG A 62 -0.99 -9.65 -8.78
N ALA A 63 -0.46 -8.43 -8.86
CA ALA A 63 -0.72 -7.39 -7.89
C ALA A 63 -2.12 -6.78 -8.06
N VAL A 64 -2.71 -6.35 -6.95
CA VAL A 64 -3.93 -5.55 -6.89
C VAL A 64 -3.53 -4.09 -6.68
N ILE A 65 -3.73 -3.27 -7.70
CA ILE A 65 -3.51 -1.82 -7.64
C ILE A 65 -4.85 -1.13 -7.33
N ASN A 66 -4.82 -0.14 -6.44
CA ASN A 66 -6.00 0.61 -6.01
C ASN A 66 -7.16 -0.32 -5.55
N PRO A 67 -6.96 -1.12 -4.49
CA PRO A 67 -7.95 -2.10 -4.06
C PRO A 67 -9.31 -1.44 -3.75
N PRO A 68 -10.45 -2.07 -4.11
CA PRO A 68 -11.78 -1.47 -3.91
C PRO A 68 -12.18 -1.40 -2.43
N ALA A 69 -11.88 -2.43 -1.64
CA ALA A 69 -12.26 -2.55 -0.23
C ALA A 69 -11.13 -2.10 0.72
N LYS A 70 -10.78 -0.79 0.71
CA LYS A 70 -9.61 -0.27 1.45
C LYS A 70 -9.73 -0.33 2.98
N SER A 71 -10.95 -0.38 3.51
CA SER A 71 -11.22 -0.41 4.96
C SER A 71 -11.40 -1.82 5.51
N GLU A 72 -11.50 -2.83 4.65
CA GLU A 72 -11.66 -4.22 5.09
C GLU A 72 -10.33 -4.70 5.70
N ARG A 73 -10.39 -5.17 6.95
CA ARG A 73 -9.22 -5.74 7.62
C ARG A 73 -8.98 -7.15 7.09
N ARG A 74 -7.72 -7.46 6.82
CA ARG A 74 -7.29 -8.75 6.29
C ARG A 74 -6.04 -9.18 7.03
N ARG A 75 -5.88 -10.50 7.16
CA ARG A 75 -4.67 -11.09 7.72
C ARG A 75 -3.56 -11.06 6.68
N TRP A 76 -2.42 -10.50 7.04
CA TRP A 76 -1.26 -10.40 6.17
C TRP A 76 -0.17 -11.38 6.58
N SER A 77 0.60 -11.85 5.61
CA SER A 77 1.84 -12.61 5.82
C SER A 77 3.04 -11.73 5.50
N LEU A 78 4.19 -11.99 6.13
CA LEU A 78 5.45 -11.35 5.78
C LEU A 78 5.94 -11.70 4.36
N LYS A 79 5.36 -12.74 3.75
CA LYS A 79 5.61 -13.10 2.35
C LYS A 79 4.80 -12.25 1.35
N ASP A 80 3.83 -11.48 1.83
CA ASP A 80 3.11 -10.52 1.00
C ASP A 80 4.02 -9.33 0.68
N VAL A 81 3.70 -8.64 -0.41
CA VAL A 81 4.46 -7.45 -0.83
C VAL A 81 3.55 -6.28 -1.13
N PHE A 82 4.03 -5.07 -0.87
CA PHE A 82 3.34 -3.81 -1.14
C PHE A 82 3.98 -3.07 -2.30
N VAL A 83 3.15 -2.42 -3.11
CA VAL A 83 3.58 -1.54 -4.21
C VAL A 83 3.51 -0.10 -3.72
N VAL A 84 4.61 0.63 -3.80
CA VAL A 84 4.74 1.99 -3.25
C VAL A 84 5.24 3.02 -4.28
N CYS A 85 4.71 4.24 -4.18
CA CYS A 85 5.36 5.53 -4.47
C CYS A 85 5.66 6.23 -3.12
#